data_AF-A0A0L0SQ93-F1
#
_entry.id   AF-A0A0L0SQ93-F1
#
_cell.length_a   1.000
_cell.length_b   1.000
_cell.length_c   1.000
_cell.angle_alpha   90.00
_cell.angle_beta   90.00
_cell.angle_gamma   90.00
#
_symmetry.space_group_name_H-M   'P 1'
#
loop_
_entity.id
_entity.type
_entity.pdbx_description
1 polymer ?
#
loop_
_entity_poly.entity_id
_entity_poly.type
_entity_poly.pdbx_seq_one_letter_code
_entity_poly.pdbx_strand_id
1 'polypeptide(L)'
;MPDTWTPRQIAVAAAAASSLATVAALMSTQALLRRRRTTTAPKSAPRASALDVDALTKSDPATYDESLVREQLARHYAFFGDDRMAKIRDAYVVVVGVGGVGSHAAHMLARAGIGKLRVIDFDQVTLSSLNRHAVATVADVGTPKVTCLARRLHAVAPHVLIDPINALFAADVAKSQLLGAGRPDYVIDCIDHLDTKTALLAFCHTHRIPVISSMGSGAKADPSRVHVADISETSEDPLARAVRGKLRRVGIDRGVTVVYSTERATPGLALIKPDADAALDEFAPLPTFRASILPVLGPLPGMFGNALAAHVLTRIAGWPSLGALPGSRTRAKDHARLLKEVNAAGEGGYVTQADVALLVDDVWAQRSAVSGKVDKCVLVKWRAGVRADVGNLVLMTTEEAARHRELAKERVADEGDAWEKDVYGEEVVARVEYGLALARKWADGHWLG
;
A
#
# COMPACT_ATOMS: atom_id res chain seq x y z
N MET A 1 21.57 -33.69 -77.78
CA MET A 1 21.43 -32.88 -76.55
C MET A 1 20.72 -33.74 -75.50
N PRO A 2 21.41 -34.32 -74.51
CA PRO A 2 20.76 -35.07 -73.45
C PRO A 2 20.91 -34.35 -72.11
N ASP A 3 19.80 -33.82 -71.58
CA ASP A 3 19.69 -33.46 -70.15
C ASP A 3 19.06 -34.65 -69.41
N THR A 4 19.84 -35.71 -69.18
CA THR A 4 19.44 -36.82 -68.33
C THR A 4 19.86 -36.53 -66.90
N TRP A 5 18.88 -36.31 -66.03
CA TRP A 5 19.10 -36.08 -64.60
C TRP A 5 19.77 -37.30 -63.96
N THR A 6 20.83 -37.07 -63.20
CA THR A 6 21.50 -38.14 -62.46
C THR A 6 20.60 -38.69 -61.35
N PRO A 7 20.74 -39.97 -60.94
CA PRO A 7 19.92 -40.56 -59.87
C PRO A 7 19.93 -39.76 -58.56
N ARG A 8 21.04 -39.09 -58.24
CA ARG A 8 21.16 -38.19 -57.09
C ARG A 8 20.31 -36.92 -57.24
N GLN A 9 20.25 -36.32 -58.43
CA GLN A 9 19.43 -35.14 -58.68
C GLN A 9 17.94 -35.47 -58.61
N ILE A 10 17.53 -36.66 -59.09
CA ILE A 10 16.15 -37.16 -58.96
C ILE A 10 15.79 -37.35 -57.48
N ALA A 11 16.68 -37.96 -56.69
CA ALA A 11 16.44 -38.17 -55.25
C ALA A 11 16.33 -36.85 -54.46
N VAL A 12 17.17 -35.85 -54.75
CA VAL A 12 17.12 -34.53 -54.11
C VAL A 12 15.86 -33.78 -54.51
N ALA A 13 15.46 -33.80 -55.79
CA ALA A 13 14.22 -33.18 -56.24
C ALA A 13 12.98 -33.83 -55.61
N ALA A 14 12.96 -35.17 -55.47
CA ALA A 14 11.90 -35.90 -54.80
C ALA A 14 11.80 -35.55 -53.29
N ALA A 15 12.95 -35.42 -52.61
CA ALA A 15 12.99 -35.02 -51.20
C ALA A 15 12.57 -33.56 -50.97
N ALA A 16 12.93 -32.65 -51.88
CA ALA A 16 12.49 -31.27 -51.83
C ALA A 16 10.98 -31.15 -52.08
N ALA A 17 10.44 -31.90 -53.05
CA ALA A 17 9.02 -31.94 -53.36
C ALA A 17 8.20 -32.52 -52.19
N SER A 18 8.66 -33.59 -51.54
CA SER A 18 7.98 -34.18 -50.38
C SER A 18 7.99 -33.23 -49.16
N SER A 19 9.10 -32.52 -48.96
CA SER A 19 9.21 -31.52 -47.88
C SER A 19 8.26 -30.34 -48.12
N LEU A 20 8.21 -29.81 -49.34
CA LEU A 20 7.28 -28.74 -49.72
C LEU A 20 5.81 -29.17 -49.58
N ALA A 21 5.48 -30.39 -50.00
CA ALA A 21 4.13 -30.94 -49.82
C ALA A 21 3.74 -31.08 -48.35
N THR A 22 4.68 -31.50 -47.50
CA THR A 22 4.46 -31.65 -46.04
C THR A 22 4.22 -30.28 -45.39
N VAL A 23 5.01 -29.27 -45.74
CA VAL A 23 4.84 -27.89 -45.24
C VAL A 23 3.50 -27.31 -45.71
N ALA A 24 3.13 -27.50 -46.97
CA ALA A 24 1.84 -27.04 -47.50
C ALA A 24 0.65 -27.70 -46.80
N ALA A 25 0.74 -29.01 -46.51
CA ALA A 25 -0.28 -29.74 -45.76
C ALA A 25 -0.40 -29.24 -44.31
N LEU A 26 0.72 -28.95 -43.64
CA LEU A 26 0.75 -28.36 -42.29
C LEU A 26 0.14 -26.96 -42.26
N MET A 27 0.49 -26.10 -43.22
CA MET A 27 -0.09 -24.76 -43.29
C MET A 27 -1.60 -24.80 -43.59
N SER A 28 -2.02 -25.70 -44.46
CA SER A 28 -3.44 -25.89 -44.82
C SER A 28 -4.26 -26.41 -43.64
N THR A 29 -3.75 -27.39 -42.90
CA THR A 29 -4.39 -27.91 -41.68
C THR A 29 -4.43 -26.85 -40.58
N GLN A 30 -3.38 -26.07 -40.39
CA GLN A 30 -3.38 -24.92 -39.47
C GLN A 30 -4.41 -23.86 -39.87
N ALA A 31 -4.53 -23.54 -41.16
CA ALA A 31 -5.53 -22.59 -41.66
C ALA A 31 -6.96 -23.09 -41.45
N LEU A 32 -7.21 -24.39 -41.67
CA LEU A 32 -8.50 -25.05 -41.42
C LEU A 32 -8.84 -25.08 -39.92
N LEU A 33 -7.88 -25.37 -39.05
CA LEU A 33 -8.06 -25.35 -37.60
C LEU A 33 -8.33 -23.93 -37.09
N ARG A 34 -7.67 -22.91 -37.67
CA ARG A 34 -7.96 -21.48 -37.39
C ARG A 34 -9.37 -21.10 -37.82
N ARG A 35 -9.81 -21.49 -39.04
CA ARG A 35 -11.19 -21.26 -39.50
C ARG A 35 -12.23 -21.99 -38.65
N ARG A 36 -11.96 -23.22 -38.20
CA ARG A 36 -12.86 -23.93 -37.29
C ARG A 36 -12.96 -23.23 -35.94
N ARG A 37 -11.85 -22.75 -35.38
CA ARG A 37 -11.85 -21.96 -34.14
C ARG A 37 -12.66 -20.67 -34.26
N THR A 38 -12.64 -19.99 -35.41
CA THR A 38 -13.44 -18.78 -35.61
C THR A 38 -14.93 -19.07 -35.86
N THR A 39 -15.28 -20.22 -36.44
CA THR A 39 -16.68 -20.61 -36.65
C THR A 39 -17.33 -21.30 -35.44
N THR A 40 -16.54 -21.94 -34.57
CA THR A 40 -17.01 -22.51 -33.30
C THR A 40 -16.89 -21.57 -32.11
N ALA A 41 -16.34 -20.35 -32.30
CA ALA A 41 -16.43 -19.32 -31.29
C ALA A 41 -17.91 -19.02 -31.05
N PRO A 42 -18.41 -19.11 -29.80
CA PRO A 42 -19.80 -18.79 -29.51
C PRO A 42 -20.08 -17.38 -30.01
N LYS A 43 -21.09 -17.21 -30.87
CA LYS A 43 -21.64 -15.90 -31.20
C LYS A 43 -21.93 -15.22 -29.87
N SER A 44 -21.18 -14.16 -29.60
CA SER A 44 -21.26 -13.27 -28.43
C SER A 44 -22.15 -13.79 -27.31
N ALA A 45 -21.55 -14.21 -26.19
CA ALA A 45 -22.27 -14.30 -24.92
C ALA A 45 -23.18 -13.07 -24.81
N PRO A 46 -24.46 -13.23 -24.41
CA PRO A 46 -25.35 -12.08 -24.26
C PRO A 46 -24.59 -11.07 -23.42
N ARG A 47 -24.34 -9.87 -24.00
CA ARG A 47 -23.78 -8.74 -23.27
C ARG A 47 -24.61 -8.67 -22.01
N ALA A 48 -24.05 -9.06 -20.87
CA ALA A 48 -24.69 -8.89 -19.58
C ALA A 48 -25.25 -7.48 -19.62
N SER A 49 -26.56 -7.34 -19.48
CA SER A 49 -27.30 -6.08 -19.65
C SER A 49 -26.40 -4.97 -19.16
N ALA A 50 -26.04 -4.04 -20.04
CA ALA A 50 -25.16 -2.93 -19.71
C ALA A 50 -25.82 -2.21 -18.53
N LEU A 51 -25.46 -2.62 -17.31
CA LEU A 51 -25.77 -1.91 -16.09
C LEU A 51 -25.17 -0.56 -16.37
N ASP A 52 -26.03 0.44 -16.50
CA ASP A 52 -25.61 1.78 -16.81
C ASP A 52 -24.74 2.23 -15.64
N VAL A 53 -23.42 2.17 -15.82
CA VAL A 53 -22.46 2.49 -14.77
C VAL A 53 -22.63 3.95 -14.38
N ASP A 54 -23.08 4.80 -15.30
CA ASP A 54 -23.46 6.18 -15.00
C ASP A 54 -24.71 6.24 -14.10
N ALA A 55 -25.67 5.31 -14.23
CA ALA A 55 -26.81 5.23 -13.33
C ALA A 55 -26.45 4.67 -11.95
N LEU A 56 -25.56 3.66 -11.88
CA LEU A 56 -25.11 3.04 -10.63
C LEU A 56 -24.13 3.94 -9.83
N THR A 57 -23.40 4.81 -10.51
CA THR A 57 -22.48 5.77 -9.88
C THR A 57 -23.18 7.06 -9.45
N LYS A 58 -24.41 7.30 -9.94
CA LYS A 58 -25.25 8.45 -9.58
C LYS A 58 -26.41 8.10 -8.64
N SER A 59 -26.57 6.83 -8.25
CA SER A 59 -27.57 6.46 -7.24
C SER A 59 -27.23 7.14 -5.91
N ASP A 60 -28.17 7.88 -5.34
CA ASP A 60 -27.96 8.62 -4.10
C ASP A 60 -27.73 7.66 -2.92
N PRO A 61 -26.55 7.67 -2.27
CA PRO A 61 -26.29 6.85 -1.09
C PRO A 61 -27.33 7.04 0.02
N ALA A 62 -27.98 8.21 0.09
CA ALA A 62 -29.01 8.55 1.07
C ALA A 62 -30.30 7.70 0.93
N THR A 63 -30.43 6.88 -0.11
CA THR A 63 -31.57 5.98 -0.30
C THR A 63 -31.44 4.66 0.45
N TYR A 64 -30.27 4.35 1.02
CA TYR A 64 -30.05 3.10 1.73
C TYR A 64 -30.36 3.22 3.22
N ASP A 65 -30.99 2.18 3.80
CA ASP A 65 -31.36 2.16 5.21
C ASP A 65 -30.10 2.14 6.10
N GLU A 66 -29.88 3.22 6.86
CA GLU A 66 -28.73 3.35 7.77
C GLU A 66 -28.68 2.25 8.85
N SER A 67 -29.80 1.64 9.22
CA SER A 67 -29.79 0.50 10.14
C SER A 67 -29.10 -0.72 9.52
N LEU A 68 -29.33 -0.99 8.23
CA LEU A 68 -28.66 -2.04 7.48
C LEU A 68 -27.19 -1.72 7.24
N VAL A 69 -26.86 -0.46 6.95
CA VAL A 69 -25.46 -0.03 6.82
C VAL A 69 -24.72 -0.21 8.13
N ARG A 70 -25.34 0.19 9.25
CA ARG A 70 -24.77 0.03 10.59
C ARG A 70 -24.54 -1.45 10.92
N GLU A 71 -25.48 -2.33 10.60
CA GLU A 71 -25.32 -3.78 10.77
C GLU A 71 -24.18 -4.33 9.90
N GLN A 72 -24.12 -3.94 8.62
CA GLN A 72 -23.02 -4.33 7.72
C GLN A 72 -21.65 -3.89 8.26
N LEU A 73 -21.59 -2.73 8.91
CA LEU A 73 -20.38 -2.13 9.45
C LEU A 73 -20.17 -2.40 10.95
N ALA A 74 -20.96 -3.27 11.59
CA ALA A 74 -20.99 -3.43 13.05
C ALA A 74 -19.60 -3.68 13.66
N ARG A 75 -18.74 -4.44 12.98
CA ARG A 75 -17.36 -4.71 13.44
C ARG A 75 -16.45 -3.47 13.37
N HIS A 76 -16.66 -2.60 12.40
CA HIS A 76 -15.95 -1.32 12.33
C HIS A 76 -16.45 -0.36 13.40
N TYR A 77 -17.76 -0.31 13.64
CA TYR A 77 -18.32 0.46 14.76
C TYR A 77 -17.81 -0.02 16.12
N ALA A 78 -17.72 -1.34 16.34
CA ALA A 78 -17.16 -1.90 17.57
C ALA A 78 -15.67 -1.55 17.75
N PHE A 79 -14.92 -1.44 16.65
CA PHE A 79 -13.49 -1.11 16.68
C PHE A 79 -13.22 0.39 16.86
N PHE A 80 -13.87 1.24 16.04
CA PHE A 80 -13.61 2.67 15.99
C PHE A 80 -14.48 3.49 16.95
N GLY A 81 -15.64 2.97 17.35
CA GLY A 81 -16.68 3.76 18.03
C GLY A 81 -17.42 4.70 17.07
N ASP A 82 -18.54 5.25 17.53
CA ASP A 82 -19.44 6.05 16.71
C ASP A 82 -18.80 7.33 16.15
N ASP A 83 -18.10 8.11 16.99
CA ASP A 83 -17.49 9.39 16.60
C ASP A 83 -16.45 9.25 15.48
N ARG A 84 -15.65 8.19 15.54
CA ARG A 84 -14.61 7.92 14.53
C ARG A 84 -15.21 7.33 13.27
N MET A 85 -16.25 6.49 13.40
CA MET A 85 -17.00 6.01 12.26
C MET A 85 -17.69 7.14 11.51
N ALA A 86 -18.25 8.15 12.19
CA ALA A 86 -18.81 9.32 11.53
C ALA A 86 -17.77 10.00 10.60
N LYS A 87 -16.53 10.18 11.07
CA LYS A 87 -15.44 10.71 10.23
C LYS A 87 -15.13 9.83 9.02
N ILE A 88 -15.15 8.50 9.19
CA ILE A 88 -14.94 7.56 8.08
C ILE A 88 -16.10 7.66 7.08
N ARG A 89 -17.35 7.65 7.57
CA ARG A 89 -18.57 7.74 6.76
C ARG A 89 -18.67 9.05 5.97
N ASP A 90 -18.10 10.15 6.48
CA ASP A 90 -18.10 11.45 5.80
C ASP A 90 -16.89 11.64 4.85
N ALA A 91 -15.90 10.74 4.90
CA ALA A 91 -14.64 10.96 4.20
C ALA A 91 -14.73 10.79 2.69
N TYR A 92 -13.94 11.61 1.98
CA TYR A 92 -13.68 11.53 0.55
C TYR A 92 -12.24 11.09 0.28
N VAL A 93 -12.08 9.93 -0.35
CA VAL A 93 -10.77 9.35 -0.72
C VAL A 93 -10.64 9.23 -2.24
N VAL A 94 -9.45 9.54 -2.76
CA VAL A 94 -9.09 9.34 -4.17
C VAL A 94 -8.04 8.25 -4.29
N VAL A 95 -8.28 7.23 -5.12
CA VAL A 95 -7.30 6.19 -5.44
C VAL A 95 -6.86 6.34 -6.90
N VAL A 96 -5.56 6.54 -7.12
CA VAL A 96 -4.98 6.70 -8.47
C VAL A 96 -4.20 5.43 -8.84
N GLY A 97 -4.62 4.78 -9.93
CA GLY A 97 -4.23 3.44 -10.33
C GLY A 97 -5.07 2.38 -9.63
N VAL A 98 -5.87 1.61 -10.36
CA VAL A 98 -6.69 0.50 -9.84
C VAL A 98 -6.22 -0.85 -10.41
N GLY A 99 -4.90 -1.05 -10.45
CA GLY A 99 -4.28 -2.35 -10.69
C GLY A 99 -4.34 -3.28 -9.48
N GLY A 100 -3.33 -4.14 -9.32
CA GLY A 100 -3.31 -5.12 -8.22
C GLY A 100 -3.22 -4.54 -6.81
N VAL A 101 -2.74 -3.30 -6.65
CA VAL A 101 -2.69 -2.64 -5.33
C VAL A 101 -3.96 -1.81 -5.11
N GLY A 102 -4.23 -0.87 -6.02
CA GLY A 102 -5.32 0.08 -5.84
C GLY A 102 -6.72 -0.53 -5.88
N SER A 103 -6.93 -1.61 -6.63
CA SER A 103 -8.22 -2.33 -6.59
C SER A 103 -8.50 -2.92 -5.21
N HIS A 104 -7.48 -3.45 -4.51
CA HIS A 104 -7.62 -3.94 -3.14
C HIS A 104 -7.81 -2.80 -2.13
N ALA A 105 -7.07 -1.70 -2.28
CA ALA A 105 -7.24 -0.53 -1.41
C ALA A 105 -8.66 0.06 -1.53
N ALA A 106 -9.13 0.31 -2.75
CA ALA A 106 -10.48 0.80 -3.03
C ALA A 106 -11.56 -0.15 -2.51
N HIS A 107 -11.35 -1.46 -2.68
CA HIS A 107 -12.28 -2.49 -2.20
C HIS A 107 -12.42 -2.50 -0.68
N MET A 108 -11.30 -2.43 0.05
CA MET A 108 -11.34 -2.41 1.52
C MET A 108 -11.88 -1.09 2.07
N LEU A 109 -11.58 0.05 1.43
CA LEU A 109 -12.16 1.33 1.81
C LEU A 109 -13.69 1.33 1.68
N ALA A 110 -14.22 0.86 0.54
CA ALA A 110 -15.66 0.76 0.33
C ALA A 110 -16.33 -0.16 1.37
N ARG A 111 -15.68 -1.28 1.73
CA ARG A 111 -16.17 -2.19 2.79
C ARG A 111 -16.10 -1.60 4.20
N ALA A 112 -15.27 -0.59 4.42
CA ALA A 112 -15.23 0.15 5.67
C ALA A 112 -16.29 1.27 5.74
N GLY A 113 -17.03 1.50 4.63
CA GLY A 113 -18.12 2.45 4.57
C GLY A 113 -17.70 3.90 4.36
N ILE A 114 -16.56 4.17 3.70
CA ILE A 114 -16.19 5.56 3.37
C ILE A 114 -17.31 6.25 2.59
N GLY A 115 -17.51 7.55 2.79
CA GLY A 115 -18.62 8.26 2.14
C GLY A 115 -18.48 8.35 0.62
N LYS A 116 -17.31 8.76 0.16
CA LYS A 116 -17.03 8.97 -1.26
C LYS A 116 -15.67 8.41 -1.66
N LEU A 117 -15.66 7.68 -2.77
CA LEU A 117 -14.47 7.07 -3.34
C LEU A 117 -14.35 7.41 -4.82
N ARG A 118 -13.35 8.23 -5.17
CA ARG A 118 -12.97 8.44 -6.56
C ARG A 118 -11.86 7.48 -6.95
N VAL A 119 -11.99 6.84 -8.11
CA VAL A 119 -10.98 5.93 -8.65
C VAL A 119 -10.54 6.39 -10.03
N ILE A 120 -9.23 6.49 -10.26
CA ILE A 120 -8.66 7.04 -11.50
C ILE A 120 -7.70 6.03 -12.12
N ASP A 121 -8.01 5.53 -13.30
CA ASP A 121 -7.13 4.65 -14.09
C ASP A 121 -7.60 4.69 -15.55
N PHE A 122 -6.67 4.51 -16.49
CA PHE A 122 -6.94 4.50 -17.94
C PHE A 122 -6.86 3.10 -18.54
N ASP A 123 -6.33 2.13 -17.79
CA ASP A 123 -6.14 0.77 -18.27
C ASP A 123 -7.46 0.00 -18.36
N GLN A 124 -7.49 -0.97 -19.27
CA GLN A 124 -8.51 -2.01 -19.34
C GLN A 124 -8.09 -3.24 -18.53
N VAL A 125 -9.07 -4.05 -18.13
CA VAL A 125 -8.83 -5.37 -17.54
C VAL A 125 -8.25 -6.28 -18.61
N THR A 126 -7.08 -6.83 -18.35
CA THR A 126 -6.44 -7.85 -19.20
C THR A 126 -6.51 -9.23 -18.53
N LEU A 127 -6.30 -10.31 -19.30
CA LEU A 127 -6.16 -11.65 -18.71
C LEU A 127 -5.03 -11.70 -17.67
N SER A 128 -3.91 -11.02 -17.96
CA SER A 128 -2.77 -10.92 -17.04
C SER A 128 -3.08 -10.09 -15.78
N SER A 129 -4.18 -9.35 -15.74
CA SER A 129 -4.62 -8.62 -14.54
C SER A 129 -5.31 -9.54 -13.52
N LEU A 130 -5.90 -10.66 -13.96
CA LEU A 130 -6.75 -11.51 -13.13
C LEU A 130 -6.00 -12.25 -12.01
N ASN A 131 -4.67 -12.36 -12.08
CA ASN A 131 -3.88 -12.97 -11.02
C ASN A 131 -3.77 -12.11 -9.76
N ARG A 132 -4.12 -10.81 -9.83
CA ARG A 132 -3.88 -9.84 -8.75
C ARG A 132 -4.91 -8.73 -8.59
N HIS A 133 -5.82 -8.53 -9.55
CA HIS A 133 -6.87 -7.52 -9.41
C HIS A 133 -7.98 -8.01 -8.47
N ALA A 134 -8.40 -7.18 -7.52
CA ALA A 134 -9.23 -7.62 -6.38
C ALA A 134 -10.59 -8.23 -6.78
N VAL A 135 -11.21 -7.69 -7.83
CA VAL A 135 -12.63 -7.97 -8.15
C VAL A 135 -12.91 -8.35 -9.60
N ALA A 136 -11.89 -8.30 -10.47
CA ALA A 136 -12.09 -8.51 -11.89
C ALA A 136 -12.25 -10.01 -12.17
N THR A 137 -13.14 -10.33 -13.10
CA THR A 137 -13.39 -11.69 -13.54
C THR A 137 -13.02 -11.86 -15.01
N VAL A 138 -13.02 -13.09 -15.52
CA VAL A 138 -12.77 -13.36 -16.95
C VAL A 138 -13.77 -12.60 -17.84
N ALA A 139 -15.00 -12.37 -17.38
CA ALA A 139 -16.02 -11.63 -18.11
C ALA A 139 -15.74 -10.12 -18.19
N ASP A 140 -14.83 -9.59 -17.37
CA ASP A 140 -14.48 -8.17 -17.35
C ASP A 140 -13.34 -7.81 -18.31
N VAL A 141 -12.68 -8.81 -18.92
CA VAL A 141 -11.56 -8.57 -19.85
C VAL A 141 -11.99 -7.65 -21.00
N GLY A 142 -11.19 -6.61 -21.27
CA GLY A 142 -11.48 -5.56 -22.25
C GLY A 142 -12.36 -4.42 -21.75
N THR A 143 -12.86 -4.48 -20.51
CA THR A 143 -13.58 -3.34 -19.90
C THR A 143 -12.61 -2.43 -19.13
N PRO A 144 -12.89 -1.11 -19.01
CA PRO A 144 -12.06 -0.23 -18.18
C PRO A 144 -12.01 -0.71 -16.73
N LYS A 145 -10.81 -0.71 -16.11
CA LYS A 145 -10.64 -1.20 -14.74
C LYS A 145 -11.50 -0.43 -13.73
N VAL A 146 -11.57 0.90 -13.88
CA VAL A 146 -12.41 1.76 -13.02
C VAL A 146 -13.89 1.39 -13.10
N THR A 147 -14.38 1.06 -14.30
CA THR A 147 -15.77 0.66 -14.54
C THR A 147 -16.06 -0.72 -13.95
N CYS A 148 -15.16 -1.69 -14.16
CA CYS A 148 -15.25 -3.03 -13.55
C CYS A 148 -15.29 -2.93 -12.02
N LEU A 149 -14.38 -2.15 -11.44
CA LEU A 149 -14.29 -1.94 -10.01
C LEU A 149 -15.55 -1.26 -9.47
N ALA A 150 -15.98 -0.13 -10.05
CA ALA A 150 -17.16 0.60 -9.61
C ALA A 150 -18.43 -0.26 -9.59
N ARG A 151 -18.65 -1.04 -10.67
CA ARG A 151 -19.76 -2.00 -10.75
C ARG A 151 -19.74 -3.02 -9.61
N ARG A 152 -18.56 -3.55 -9.24
CA ARG A 152 -18.47 -4.49 -8.12
C ARG A 152 -18.66 -3.80 -6.77
N LEU A 153 -18.06 -2.63 -6.58
CA LEU A 153 -18.15 -1.90 -5.31
C LEU A 153 -19.58 -1.47 -5.02
N HIS A 154 -20.33 -1.02 -6.02
CA HIS A 154 -21.75 -0.69 -5.86
C HIS A 154 -22.56 -1.92 -5.36
N ALA A 155 -22.28 -3.11 -5.87
CA ALA A 155 -22.94 -4.34 -5.41
C ALA A 155 -22.53 -4.77 -3.98
N VAL A 156 -21.42 -4.25 -3.46
CA VAL A 156 -20.88 -4.61 -2.13
C VAL A 156 -21.23 -3.56 -1.07
N ALA A 157 -21.17 -2.29 -1.43
CA ALA A 157 -21.35 -1.15 -0.56
C ALA A 157 -22.15 -0.06 -1.31
N PRO A 158 -23.47 -0.27 -1.51
CA PRO A 158 -24.32 0.67 -2.25
C PRO A 158 -24.46 2.03 -1.56
N HIS A 159 -24.13 2.10 -0.27
CA HIS A 159 -24.10 3.31 0.56
C HIS A 159 -22.82 4.16 0.37
N VAL A 160 -21.93 3.78 -0.55
CA VAL A 160 -20.69 4.52 -0.87
C VAL A 160 -20.82 5.16 -2.23
N LEU A 161 -20.55 6.46 -2.33
CA LEU A 161 -20.52 7.17 -3.62
C LEU A 161 -19.23 6.82 -4.38
N ILE A 162 -19.34 6.02 -5.44
CA ILE A 162 -18.21 5.65 -6.29
C ILE A 162 -18.15 6.55 -7.53
N ASP A 163 -17.01 7.20 -7.74
CA ASP A 163 -16.78 8.15 -8.83
C ASP A 163 -15.60 7.68 -9.72
N PRO A 164 -15.87 6.88 -10.77
CA PRO A 164 -14.84 6.35 -11.65
C PRO A 164 -14.43 7.35 -12.73
N ILE A 165 -13.13 7.65 -12.81
CA ILE A 165 -12.52 8.44 -13.88
C ILE A 165 -11.66 7.53 -14.75
N ASN A 166 -12.11 7.26 -15.97
CA ASN A 166 -11.34 6.52 -16.97
C ASN A 166 -10.35 7.45 -17.70
N ALA A 167 -9.26 7.84 -17.03
CA ALA A 167 -8.26 8.74 -17.60
C ALA A 167 -6.88 8.51 -16.98
N LEU A 168 -5.84 8.87 -17.75
CA LEU A 168 -4.47 8.87 -17.24
C LEU A 168 -4.31 10.07 -16.30
N PHE A 169 -3.67 9.84 -15.15
CA PHE A 169 -3.27 10.96 -14.30
C PHE A 169 -2.17 11.76 -14.98
N ALA A 170 -2.33 13.09 -15.03
CA ALA A 170 -1.28 13.99 -15.50
C ALA A 170 -1.28 15.27 -14.66
N ALA A 171 -0.10 15.90 -14.56
CA ALA A 171 0.12 17.04 -13.65
C ALA A 171 -0.72 18.28 -14.03
N ASP A 172 -0.99 18.47 -15.32
CA ASP A 172 -1.78 19.55 -15.90
C ASP A 172 -3.27 19.44 -15.53
N VAL A 173 -3.81 18.22 -15.47
CA VAL A 173 -5.19 17.94 -15.09
C VAL A 173 -5.36 17.51 -13.63
N ALA A 174 -4.27 17.49 -12.84
CA ALA A 174 -4.31 17.04 -11.44
C ALA A 174 -5.33 17.80 -10.60
N LYS A 175 -5.51 19.11 -10.83
CA LYS A 175 -6.53 19.91 -10.14
C LYS A 175 -7.94 19.41 -10.42
N SER A 176 -8.31 19.19 -11.69
CA SER A 176 -9.67 18.71 -12.02
C SER A 176 -9.87 17.27 -11.57
N GLN A 177 -8.87 16.40 -11.76
CA GLN A 177 -8.95 14.98 -11.42
C GLN A 177 -9.00 14.74 -9.91
N LEU A 178 -8.21 15.46 -9.10
CA LEU A 178 -8.17 15.25 -7.65
C LEU A 178 -9.17 16.15 -6.90
N LEU A 179 -9.34 17.40 -7.32
CA LEU A 179 -10.12 18.41 -6.59
C LEU A 179 -11.49 18.73 -7.21
N GLY A 180 -11.78 18.22 -8.42
CA GLY A 180 -13.03 18.53 -9.12
C GLY A 180 -14.31 18.02 -8.44
N ALA A 181 -14.19 17.17 -7.44
CA ALA A 181 -15.28 16.60 -6.64
C ALA A 181 -15.30 17.12 -5.19
N GLY A 182 -14.52 18.15 -4.89
CA GLY A 182 -14.18 18.59 -3.52
C GLY A 182 -12.73 18.27 -3.18
N ARG A 183 -12.26 18.79 -2.04
CA ARG A 183 -10.92 18.47 -1.53
C ARG A 183 -10.96 17.07 -0.89
N PRO A 184 -10.11 16.12 -1.30
CA PRO A 184 -10.07 14.81 -0.67
C PRO A 184 -9.39 14.88 0.69
N ASP A 185 -9.91 14.07 1.62
CA ASP A 185 -9.30 13.83 2.94
C ASP A 185 -8.02 13.01 2.79
N TYR A 186 -7.94 12.16 1.77
CA TYR A 186 -6.77 11.36 1.47
C TYR A 186 -6.64 11.00 -0.01
N VAL A 187 -5.40 10.94 -0.50
CA VAL A 187 -5.04 10.39 -1.80
C VAL A 187 -4.20 9.13 -1.63
N ILE A 188 -4.55 8.06 -2.33
CA ILE A 188 -3.79 6.81 -2.38
C ILE A 188 -3.19 6.67 -3.78
N ASP A 189 -1.86 6.69 -3.84
CA ASP A 189 -1.10 6.50 -5.07
C ASP A 189 -0.71 5.03 -5.26
N CYS A 190 -1.30 4.39 -6.27
CA CYS A 190 -1.03 3.02 -6.69
C CYS A 190 -0.50 2.96 -8.14
N ILE A 191 0.07 4.06 -8.64
CA ILE A 191 0.62 4.16 -9.99
C ILE A 191 1.90 3.33 -10.10
N ASP A 192 2.10 2.64 -11.23
CA ASP A 192 3.31 1.85 -11.52
C ASP A 192 4.36 2.64 -12.32
N HIS A 193 3.95 3.68 -13.05
CA HIS A 193 4.83 4.57 -13.80
C HIS A 193 5.53 5.62 -12.93
N LEU A 194 6.86 5.66 -13.01
CA LEU A 194 7.71 6.47 -12.13
C LEU A 194 7.42 7.97 -12.23
N ASP A 195 7.35 8.54 -13.44
CA ASP A 195 7.16 9.99 -13.62
C ASP A 195 5.79 10.44 -13.13
N THR A 196 4.75 9.71 -13.54
CA THR A 196 3.36 10.00 -13.17
C THR A 196 3.17 9.91 -11.64
N LYS A 197 3.75 8.88 -11.01
CA LYS A 197 3.82 8.74 -9.55
C LYS A 197 4.49 9.96 -8.90
N THR A 198 5.67 10.35 -9.37
CA THR A 198 6.39 11.48 -8.77
C THR A 198 5.67 12.80 -8.95
N ALA A 199 4.99 13.00 -10.08
CA ALA A 199 4.16 14.17 -10.33
C ALA A 199 2.96 14.23 -9.37
N LEU A 200 2.27 13.11 -9.14
CA LEU A 200 1.17 13.02 -8.18
C LEU A 200 1.65 13.35 -6.76
N LEU A 201 2.74 12.72 -6.31
CA LEU A 201 3.28 12.93 -4.96
C LEU A 201 3.75 14.37 -4.75
N ALA A 202 4.44 14.95 -5.73
CA ALA A 202 4.84 16.36 -5.69
C ALA A 202 3.62 17.29 -5.63
N PHE A 203 2.61 17.05 -6.47
CA PHE A 203 1.37 17.84 -6.47
C PHE A 203 0.68 17.81 -5.11
N CYS A 204 0.47 16.62 -4.54
CA CYS A 204 -0.17 16.46 -3.23
C CYS A 204 0.64 17.13 -2.12
N HIS A 205 1.96 16.97 -2.12
CA HIS A 205 2.84 17.59 -1.12
C HIS A 205 2.78 19.12 -1.19
N THR A 206 2.90 19.72 -2.38
CA THR A 206 2.83 21.17 -2.57
C THR A 206 1.46 21.75 -2.17
N HIS A 207 0.36 21.04 -2.42
CA HIS A 207 -0.99 21.49 -2.08
C HIS A 207 -1.46 21.06 -0.68
N ARG A 208 -0.58 20.43 0.11
CA ARG A 208 -0.91 19.90 1.45
C ARG A 208 -2.14 19.00 1.44
N ILE A 209 -2.20 18.11 0.45
CA ILE A 209 -3.21 17.05 0.35
C ILE A 209 -2.58 15.80 0.97
N PRO A 210 -3.19 15.21 2.03
CA PRO A 210 -2.69 13.97 2.63
C PRO A 210 -2.56 12.88 1.57
N VAL A 211 -1.39 12.26 1.49
CA VAL A 211 -1.09 11.25 0.47
C VAL A 211 -0.31 10.08 1.05
N ILE A 212 -0.64 8.88 0.60
CA ILE A 212 0.15 7.67 0.82
C ILE A 212 0.39 6.97 -0.51
N SER A 213 1.60 6.47 -0.74
CA SER A 213 1.94 5.76 -1.98
C SER A 213 2.36 4.33 -1.76
N SER A 214 1.91 3.44 -2.65
CA SER A 214 2.52 2.12 -2.84
C SER A 214 3.86 2.24 -3.54
N MET A 215 4.87 1.57 -3.03
CA MET A 215 6.15 1.31 -3.71
C MET A 215 6.08 -0.05 -4.42
N GLY A 216 7.23 -0.66 -4.72
CA GLY A 216 7.27 -1.85 -5.55
C GLY A 216 6.75 -3.08 -4.81
N SER A 217 5.64 -3.66 -5.25
CA SER A 217 5.12 -4.94 -4.73
C SER A 217 5.50 -6.16 -5.57
N GLY A 218 6.12 -5.94 -6.74
CA GLY A 218 6.57 -7.00 -7.65
C GLY A 218 7.87 -7.67 -7.21
N ALA A 219 8.12 -8.87 -7.72
CA ALA A 219 9.30 -9.71 -7.44
C ALA A 219 9.59 -9.93 -5.94
N LYS A 220 8.51 -10.03 -5.14
CA LYS A 220 8.50 -10.15 -3.68
C LYS A 220 7.51 -11.24 -3.27
N ALA A 221 7.78 -11.89 -2.15
CA ALA A 221 6.98 -12.99 -1.62
C ALA A 221 6.75 -12.96 -0.11
N ASP A 222 7.55 -12.20 0.66
CA ASP A 222 7.50 -12.21 2.13
C ASP A 222 6.55 -11.13 2.67
N PRO A 223 5.38 -11.51 3.20
CA PRO A 223 4.41 -10.56 3.75
C PRO A 223 4.90 -9.88 5.04
N SER A 224 5.80 -10.53 5.80
CA SER A 224 6.32 -9.98 7.07
C SER A 224 7.23 -8.77 6.86
N ARG A 225 7.62 -8.51 5.61
CA ARG A 225 8.51 -7.43 5.21
C ARG A 225 7.79 -6.23 4.62
N VAL A 226 6.47 -6.19 4.66
CA VAL A 226 5.67 -5.01 4.24
C VAL A 226 5.62 -4.01 5.39
N HIS A 227 6.04 -2.77 5.12
CA HIS A 227 6.12 -1.69 6.09
C HIS A 227 5.45 -0.43 5.55
N VAL A 228 4.85 0.34 6.45
CA VAL A 228 4.43 1.72 6.19
C VAL A 228 5.51 2.63 6.75
N ALA A 229 6.03 3.63 6.05
CA ALA A 229 7.01 4.57 6.62
C ALA A 229 7.05 5.88 5.81
N ASP A 230 7.81 6.87 6.28
CA ASP A 230 8.17 8.00 5.40
C ASP A 230 9.11 7.54 4.28
N ILE A 231 8.99 8.15 3.10
CA ILE A 231 9.81 7.83 1.92
C ILE A 231 11.31 7.90 2.22
N SER A 232 11.75 8.79 3.13
CA SER A 232 13.15 8.95 3.55
C SER A 232 13.70 7.76 4.33
N GLU A 233 12.82 6.99 5.00
CA GLU A 233 13.18 5.83 5.83
C GLU A 233 13.22 4.52 5.04
N THR A 234 12.74 4.52 3.79
CA THR A 234 12.68 3.30 2.97
C THR A 234 14.05 2.73 2.61
N SER A 235 14.15 1.41 2.67
CA SER A 235 15.34 0.62 2.36
C SER A 235 15.00 -0.56 1.44
N GLU A 236 15.99 -1.07 0.71
CA GLU A 236 15.90 -2.28 -0.13
C GLU A 236 14.86 -2.26 -1.28
N ASP A 237 14.04 -1.20 -1.42
CA ASP A 237 13.04 -1.06 -2.49
C ASP A 237 13.57 -0.17 -3.65
N PRO A 238 13.73 -0.71 -4.88
CA PRO A 238 14.22 0.05 -6.03
C PRO A 238 13.27 1.17 -6.48
N LEU A 239 11.95 0.95 -6.43
CA LEU A 239 10.97 1.95 -6.82
C LEU A 239 10.98 3.10 -5.80
N ALA A 240 11.00 2.78 -4.50
CA ALA A 240 11.11 3.79 -3.45
C ALA A 240 12.38 4.62 -3.59
N ARG A 241 13.52 3.99 -3.93
CA ARG A 241 14.79 4.69 -4.19
C ARG A 241 14.68 5.65 -5.37
N ALA A 242 14.08 5.21 -6.48
CA ALA A 242 13.91 6.04 -7.67
C ALA A 242 12.97 7.23 -7.43
N VAL A 243 11.83 6.98 -6.79
CA VAL A 243 10.84 8.00 -6.40
C VAL A 243 11.48 9.02 -5.46
N ARG A 244 12.15 8.55 -4.40
CA ARG A 244 12.88 9.42 -3.46
C ARG A 244 13.91 10.29 -4.17
N GLY A 245 14.66 9.73 -5.11
CA GLY A 245 15.63 10.47 -5.90
C GLY A 245 15.01 11.58 -6.74
N LYS A 246 13.83 11.34 -7.34
CA LYS A 246 13.09 12.36 -8.12
C LYS A 246 12.46 13.42 -7.23
N LEU A 247 11.84 13.04 -6.11
CA LEU A 247 11.27 13.98 -5.14
C LEU A 247 12.33 14.93 -4.56
N ARG A 248 13.53 14.42 -4.25
CA ARG A 248 14.64 15.26 -3.77
C ARG A 248 15.06 16.34 -4.76
N ARG A 249 14.98 16.08 -6.08
CA ARG A 249 15.33 17.07 -7.11
C ARG A 249 14.35 18.23 -7.16
N VAL A 250 13.12 18.04 -6.68
CA VAL A 250 12.09 19.08 -6.58
C VAL A 250 11.96 19.62 -5.14
N GLY A 251 12.95 19.36 -4.28
CA GLY A 251 13.01 19.89 -2.91
C GLY A 251 12.18 19.12 -1.88
N ILE A 252 11.71 17.91 -2.20
CA ILE A 252 10.91 17.07 -1.29
C ILE A 252 11.78 15.91 -0.79
N ASP A 253 12.21 15.97 0.46
CA ASP A 253 13.07 14.97 1.09
C ASP A 253 12.33 14.05 2.09
N ARG A 254 11.24 14.56 2.69
CA ARG A 254 10.39 13.91 3.71
C ARG A 254 8.92 14.34 3.56
N GLY A 255 8.05 13.75 4.37
CA GLY A 255 6.62 14.12 4.45
C GLY A 255 5.76 13.40 3.42
N VAL A 256 6.23 12.26 2.91
CA VAL A 256 5.47 11.39 2.00
C VAL A 256 5.46 10.00 2.58
N THR A 257 4.30 9.60 3.12
CA THR A 257 4.11 8.25 3.66
C THR A 257 4.00 7.24 2.52
N VAL A 258 4.61 6.08 2.67
CA VAL A 258 4.62 5.02 1.66
C VAL A 258 4.48 3.64 2.28
N VAL A 259 3.90 2.72 1.52
CA VAL A 259 3.96 1.28 1.78
C VAL A 259 5.05 0.67 0.91
N TYR A 260 6.04 0.03 1.52
CA TYR A 260 7.16 -0.58 0.82
C TYR A 260 7.49 -1.94 1.45
N SER A 261 8.41 -2.68 0.82
CA SER A 261 8.94 -3.89 1.42
C SER A 261 10.46 -3.87 1.53
N THR A 262 10.97 -4.35 2.66
CA THR A 262 12.41 -4.55 2.91
C THR A 262 12.95 -5.84 2.31
N GLU A 263 12.09 -6.62 1.64
CA GLU A 263 12.50 -7.76 0.84
C GLU A 263 13.28 -7.31 -0.39
N ARG A 264 14.51 -7.84 -0.51
CA ARG A 264 15.28 -7.72 -1.74
C ARG A 264 14.62 -8.59 -2.80
N ALA A 265 14.50 -8.06 -4.01
CA ALA A 265 13.99 -8.83 -5.13
C ALA A 265 14.73 -10.17 -5.25
N THR A 266 13.99 -11.27 -5.37
CA THR A 266 14.59 -12.62 -5.37
C THR A 266 15.56 -12.75 -6.54
N PRO A 267 16.84 -13.05 -6.30
CA PRO A 267 17.80 -13.31 -7.36
C PRO A 267 17.32 -14.46 -8.24
N GLY A 268 17.31 -14.28 -9.57
CA GLY A 268 16.91 -15.31 -10.53
C GLY A 268 15.46 -15.26 -11.03
N LEU A 269 14.62 -14.35 -10.55
CA LEU A 269 13.32 -14.07 -11.18
C LEU A 269 13.54 -13.43 -12.55
N ALA A 270 13.27 -14.19 -13.62
CA ALA A 270 13.36 -13.68 -14.98
C ALA A 270 12.27 -12.64 -15.25
N LEU A 271 12.65 -11.54 -15.89
CA LEU A 271 11.69 -10.60 -16.45
C LEU A 271 10.92 -11.28 -17.58
N ILE A 272 9.60 -11.15 -17.56
CA ILE A 272 8.75 -11.67 -18.63
C ILE A 272 8.85 -10.68 -19.79
N LYS A 273 9.37 -11.13 -20.93
CA LYS A 273 9.33 -10.39 -22.18
C LYS A 273 7.95 -10.61 -22.80
N PRO A 274 7.20 -9.56 -23.18
CA PRO A 274 5.98 -9.75 -23.95
C PRO A 274 6.34 -10.42 -25.28
N ASP A 275 5.68 -11.54 -25.61
CA ASP A 275 5.85 -12.21 -26.90
C ASP A 275 5.37 -11.28 -28.02
N ALA A 276 6.21 -11.03 -29.01
CA ALA A 276 5.86 -10.19 -30.17
C ALA A 276 4.66 -10.73 -30.98
N ASP A 277 4.38 -12.04 -30.85
CA ASP A 277 3.29 -12.75 -31.56
C ASP A 277 2.04 -13.01 -30.69
N ALA A 278 2.06 -12.62 -29.41
CA ALA A 278 0.92 -12.85 -28.53
C ALA A 278 -0.13 -11.75 -28.70
N ALA A 279 -1.19 -12.06 -29.44
CA ALA A 279 -2.43 -11.27 -29.51
C ALA A 279 -3.15 -11.07 -28.15
N LEU A 280 -2.52 -11.44 -27.03
CA LEU A 280 -3.08 -11.43 -25.67
C LEU A 280 -2.97 -10.06 -24.98
N ASP A 281 -2.16 -9.14 -25.51
CA ASP A 281 -2.00 -7.76 -24.99
C ASP A 281 -2.69 -6.71 -25.88
N GLU A 282 -3.62 -7.13 -26.78
CA GLU A 282 -4.39 -6.24 -27.67
C GLU A 282 -5.18 -5.14 -26.92
N PHE A 283 -5.40 -5.33 -25.62
CA PHE A 283 -6.11 -4.40 -24.74
C PHE A 283 -5.19 -3.46 -23.95
N ALA A 284 -3.86 -3.53 -24.14
CA ALA A 284 -2.93 -2.59 -23.53
C ALA A 284 -2.98 -1.24 -24.27
N PRO A 285 -3.36 -0.13 -23.62
CA PRO A 285 -3.61 1.14 -24.30
C PRO A 285 -2.37 1.81 -24.92
N LEU A 286 -1.14 1.41 -24.53
CA LEU A 286 0.10 2.03 -25.00
C LEU A 286 1.23 1.00 -25.22
N PRO A 287 1.70 0.77 -26.47
CA PRO A 287 2.69 -0.27 -26.79
C PRO A 287 4.11 0.01 -26.28
N THR A 288 4.43 1.23 -25.83
CA THR A 288 5.77 1.62 -25.33
C THR A 288 5.89 1.68 -23.80
N PHE A 289 4.83 1.39 -23.05
CA PHE A 289 4.79 1.63 -21.59
C PHE A 289 5.43 0.51 -20.74
N ARG A 290 5.62 -0.70 -21.28
CA ARG A 290 6.18 -1.85 -20.52
C ARG A 290 7.18 -2.65 -21.35
N ALA A 291 8.45 -2.23 -21.35
CA ALA A 291 9.55 -2.95 -22.02
C ALA A 291 9.89 -4.31 -21.38
N SER A 292 9.47 -4.56 -20.13
CA SER A 292 9.59 -5.85 -19.43
C SER A 292 8.61 -5.92 -18.26
N ILE A 293 8.00 -7.09 -18.02
CA ILE A 293 7.03 -7.29 -16.93
C ILE A 293 7.73 -8.00 -15.79
N LEU A 294 7.78 -7.34 -14.62
CA LEU A 294 8.21 -7.97 -13.38
C LEU A 294 7.20 -9.05 -12.96
N PRO A 295 7.65 -10.25 -12.56
CA PRO A 295 6.75 -11.27 -12.03
C PRO A 295 6.13 -10.79 -10.71
N VAL A 296 4.85 -11.11 -10.51
CA VAL A 296 4.07 -10.67 -9.35
C VAL A 296 3.36 -11.84 -8.72
N LEU A 297 3.62 -12.08 -7.43
CA LEU A 297 2.83 -12.98 -6.59
C LEU A 297 1.56 -12.24 -6.14
N GLY A 298 0.40 -12.65 -6.65
CA GLY A 298 -0.89 -11.95 -6.49
C GLY A 298 -1.24 -11.44 -5.08
N PRO A 299 -1.02 -12.23 -4.01
CA PRO A 299 -1.25 -11.79 -2.64
C PRO A 299 -0.48 -10.52 -2.22
N LEU A 300 0.73 -10.29 -2.72
CA LEU A 300 1.59 -9.18 -2.25
C LEU A 300 1.02 -7.80 -2.63
N PRO A 301 0.64 -7.52 -3.88
CA PRO A 301 -0.11 -6.32 -4.21
C PRO A 301 -1.37 -6.13 -3.36
N GLY A 302 -2.11 -7.21 -3.09
CA GLY A 302 -3.30 -7.16 -2.24
C GLY A 302 -2.98 -6.77 -0.80
N MET A 303 -1.89 -7.28 -0.23
CA MET A 303 -1.41 -6.88 1.10
C MET A 303 -0.98 -5.42 1.15
N PHE A 304 -0.30 -4.91 0.11
CA PHE A 304 0.01 -3.48 -0.01
C PHE A 304 -1.29 -2.66 -0.06
N GLY A 305 -2.28 -3.09 -0.85
CA GLY A 305 -3.58 -2.44 -0.95
C GLY A 305 -4.31 -2.38 0.40
N ASN A 306 -4.32 -3.50 1.13
CA ASN A 306 -4.93 -3.58 2.46
C ASN A 306 -4.19 -2.72 3.48
N ALA A 307 -2.84 -2.67 3.43
CA ALA A 307 -2.04 -1.81 4.29
C ALA A 307 -2.33 -0.31 4.03
N LEU A 308 -2.47 0.08 2.76
CA LEU A 308 -2.87 1.45 2.39
C LEU A 308 -4.25 1.79 2.94
N ALA A 309 -5.24 0.92 2.75
CA ALA A 309 -6.60 1.14 3.25
C ALA A 309 -6.63 1.25 4.78
N ALA A 310 -5.98 0.33 5.49
CA ALA A 310 -5.91 0.35 6.96
C ALA A 310 -5.23 1.63 7.48
N HIS A 311 -4.14 2.05 6.84
CA HIS A 311 -3.48 3.31 7.17
C HIS A 311 -4.42 4.50 6.95
N VAL A 312 -5.08 4.60 5.79
CA VAL A 312 -5.98 5.72 5.50
C VAL A 312 -7.16 5.78 6.47
N LEU A 313 -7.81 4.65 6.75
CA LEU A 313 -8.93 4.58 7.70
C LEU A 313 -8.52 5.03 9.10
N THR A 314 -7.39 4.53 9.60
CA THR A 314 -6.89 4.91 10.93
C THR A 314 -6.50 6.38 11.00
N ARG A 315 -5.93 6.96 9.94
CA ARG A 315 -5.60 8.40 9.89
C ARG A 315 -6.86 9.28 9.84
N ILE A 316 -7.85 8.93 9.02
CA ILE A 316 -9.14 9.65 8.94
C ILE A 316 -9.89 9.58 10.28
N ALA A 317 -9.93 8.41 10.90
CA ALA A 317 -10.53 8.20 12.21
C ALA A 317 -9.81 8.97 13.34
N GLY A 318 -8.61 9.52 13.08
CA GLY A 318 -7.73 10.08 14.11
C GLY A 318 -7.25 9.04 15.12
N TRP A 319 -7.16 7.78 14.72
CA TRP A 319 -6.79 6.67 15.59
C TRP A 319 -5.35 6.87 16.12
N PRO A 320 -5.10 6.69 17.43
CA PRO A 320 -3.76 6.81 17.99
C PRO A 320 -2.83 5.80 17.31
N SER A 321 -1.76 6.28 16.67
CA SER A 321 -0.74 5.42 16.06
C SER A 321 0.61 5.76 16.66
N LEU A 322 1.36 4.73 17.05
CA LEU A 322 2.71 4.84 17.59
C LEU A 322 3.76 5.07 16.48
N GLY A 323 3.33 5.33 15.25
CA GLY A 323 4.20 5.36 14.07
C GLY A 323 4.63 3.96 13.63
N ALA A 324 5.40 3.91 12.55
CA ALA A 324 5.88 2.65 11.99
C ALA A 324 7.10 2.11 12.75
N LEU A 325 7.16 0.80 12.96
CA LEU A 325 8.36 0.12 13.44
C LEU A 325 9.52 0.37 12.45
N PRO A 326 10.65 0.95 12.90
CA PRO A 326 11.86 1.07 12.09
C PRO A 326 12.31 -0.29 11.58
N GLY A 327 12.81 -0.31 10.34
CA GLY A 327 13.36 -1.51 9.73
C GLY A 327 14.43 -2.15 10.64
N SER A 328 14.27 -3.44 10.90
CA SER A 328 15.12 -4.25 11.80
C SER A 328 16.62 -4.05 11.53
N ARG A 329 17.27 -3.18 12.32
CA ARG A 329 18.69 -3.31 12.64
C ARG A 329 18.81 -4.21 13.86
N THR A 330 19.92 -4.95 13.95
CA THR A 330 20.11 -6.11 14.83
C THR A 330 19.81 -5.82 16.31
N ARG A 331 18.58 -6.13 16.73
CA ARG A 331 17.91 -5.65 17.96
C ARG A 331 18.60 -6.02 19.28
N ALA A 332 19.18 -7.21 19.37
CA ALA A 332 19.72 -7.74 20.63
C ALA A 332 20.92 -6.95 21.20
N LYS A 333 21.78 -6.38 20.35
CA LYS A 333 22.93 -5.59 20.81
C LYS A 333 22.49 -4.23 21.36
N ASP A 334 21.47 -3.63 20.74
CA ASP A 334 20.94 -2.33 21.15
C ASP A 334 20.20 -2.45 22.49
N HIS A 335 19.40 -3.51 22.68
CA HIS A 335 18.73 -3.78 23.97
C HIS A 335 19.73 -3.98 25.12
N ALA A 336 20.80 -4.76 24.89
CA ALA A 336 21.83 -4.99 25.91
C ALA A 336 22.57 -3.69 26.28
N ARG A 337 22.85 -2.82 25.29
CA ARG A 337 23.43 -1.50 25.53
C ARG A 337 22.50 -0.63 26.37
N LEU A 338 21.23 -0.53 26.01
CA LEU A 338 20.23 0.27 26.72
C LEU A 338 20.01 -0.21 28.15
N LEU A 339 19.94 -1.53 28.37
CA LEU A 339 19.86 -2.09 29.71
C LEU A 339 21.06 -1.69 30.58
N LYS A 340 22.27 -1.73 30.01
CA LYS A 340 23.47 -1.30 30.72
C LYS A 340 23.42 0.18 31.10
N GLU A 341 22.90 1.04 30.23
CA GLU A 341 22.75 2.48 30.48
C GLU A 341 21.74 2.76 31.60
N VAL A 342 20.57 2.09 31.60
CA VAL A 342 19.57 2.19 32.68
C VAL A 342 20.18 1.73 34.00
N ASN A 343 20.83 0.57 34.03
CA ASN A 343 21.46 0.06 35.24
C ASN A 343 22.60 0.97 35.75
N ALA A 344 23.39 1.56 34.85
CA ALA A 344 24.50 2.44 35.21
C ALA A 344 24.05 3.80 35.76
N ALA A 345 22.82 4.24 35.45
CA ALA A 345 22.24 5.47 36.00
C ALA A 345 21.86 5.36 37.50
N GLY A 346 22.17 4.24 38.17
CA GLY A 346 21.77 3.97 39.55
C GLY A 346 20.32 3.48 39.66
N GLU A 347 19.74 3.06 38.54
CA GLU A 347 18.32 2.69 38.41
C GLU A 347 18.13 1.16 38.34
N GLY A 348 19.20 0.40 38.59
CA GLY A 348 19.29 -1.03 38.32
C GLY A 348 18.80 -1.92 39.44
N GLY A 349 17.83 -2.79 39.12
CA GLY A 349 17.36 -3.86 39.99
C GLY A 349 16.06 -4.52 39.52
N TYR A 350 15.26 -3.80 38.73
CA TYR A 350 13.89 -4.21 38.38
C TYR A 350 13.60 -4.28 36.88
N VAL A 351 14.56 -3.91 36.02
CA VAL A 351 14.38 -3.89 34.57
C VAL A 351 15.26 -4.97 33.95
N THR A 352 14.63 -5.87 33.20
CA THR A 352 15.29 -6.97 32.49
C THR A 352 15.57 -6.60 31.03
N GLN A 353 16.36 -7.42 30.33
CA GLN A 353 16.53 -7.27 28.89
C GLN A 353 15.21 -7.44 28.12
N ALA A 354 14.29 -8.26 28.65
CA ALA A 354 12.95 -8.45 28.08
C ALA A 354 12.09 -7.19 28.26
N ASP A 355 12.19 -6.50 29.40
CA ASP A 355 11.50 -5.23 29.63
C ASP A 355 12.01 -4.12 28.70
N VAL A 356 13.33 -4.08 28.46
CA VAL A 356 13.91 -3.18 27.46
C VAL A 356 13.41 -3.53 26.06
N ALA A 357 13.33 -4.81 25.71
CA ALA A 357 12.78 -5.22 24.42
C ALA A 357 11.31 -4.80 24.29
N LEU A 358 10.48 -5.05 25.31
CA LEU A 358 9.07 -4.64 25.35
C LEU A 358 8.92 -3.13 25.15
N LEU A 359 9.65 -2.34 25.93
CA LEU A 359 9.59 -0.88 25.84
C LEU A 359 10.05 -0.38 24.48
N VAL A 360 11.20 -0.83 24.01
CA VAL A 360 11.84 -0.26 22.82
C VAL A 360 11.19 -0.80 21.56
N ASP A 361 10.90 -2.10 21.47
CA ASP A 361 10.33 -2.72 20.27
C ASP A 361 8.81 -2.56 20.21
N ASP A 362 8.11 -2.88 21.30
CA ASP A 362 6.65 -3.03 21.25
C ASP A 362 5.90 -1.75 21.63
N VAL A 363 6.38 -1.01 22.64
CA VAL A 363 5.70 0.19 23.15
C VAL A 363 6.10 1.43 22.36
N TRP A 364 7.41 1.70 22.25
CA TRP A 364 7.94 2.91 21.63
C TRP A 364 8.30 2.76 20.16
N ALA A 365 8.22 1.53 19.63
CA ALA A 365 8.54 1.24 18.24
C ALA A 365 9.87 1.88 17.80
N GLN A 366 10.90 1.81 18.64
CA GLN A 366 12.26 2.33 18.43
C GLN A 366 12.33 3.84 18.18
N ARG A 367 11.29 4.60 18.54
CA ARG A 367 11.18 6.04 18.35
C ARG A 367 11.14 6.76 19.68
N SER A 368 11.66 7.98 19.70
CA SER A 368 11.49 8.90 20.82
C SER A 368 10.01 9.11 21.09
N ALA A 369 9.59 8.90 22.34
CA ALA A 369 8.26 9.15 22.84
C ALA A 369 7.87 10.65 22.77
N VAL A 370 8.85 11.54 22.58
CA VAL A 370 8.66 12.99 22.47
C VAL A 370 8.63 13.44 21.01
N SER A 371 9.66 13.14 20.22
CA SER A 371 9.79 13.67 18.85
C SER A 371 9.54 12.66 17.73
N GLY A 372 9.46 11.37 18.03
CA GLY A 372 9.37 10.31 17.02
C GLY A 372 10.70 10.03 16.29
N LYS A 373 11.80 10.71 16.64
CA LYS A 373 13.13 10.49 16.07
C LYS A 373 13.69 9.13 16.53
N VAL A 374 14.49 8.50 15.67
CA VAL A 374 15.10 7.16 15.91
C VAL A 374 16.60 7.22 16.23
N ASP A 375 17.24 8.39 16.14
CA ASP A 375 18.70 8.51 16.25
C ASP A 375 19.15 8.60 17.70
N LYS A 376 20.12 7.75 18.07
CA LYS A 376 20.78 7.70 19.40
C LYS A 376 19.78 7.79 20.56
N CYS A 377 18.80 6.91 20.57
CA CYS A 377 17.82 6.84 21.65
C CYS A 377 18.38 6.16 22.91
N VAL A 378 17.87 6.59 24.06
CA VAL A 378 18.14 6.09 25.42
C VAL A 378 16.84 5.98 26.20
N LEU A 379 16.77 5.07 27.18
CA LEU A 379 15.64 5.01 28.12
C LEU A 379 15.89 5.95 29.29
N VAL A 380 14.85 6.70 29.68
CA VAL A 380 14.88 7.62 30.80
C VAL A 380 13.57 7.55 31.58
N LYS A 381 13.62 7.77 32.90
CA LYS A 381 12.41 7.91 33.71
C LYS A 381 11.59 9.10 33.21
N TRP A 382 10.30 8.88 33.00
CA TRP A 382 9.36 9.94 32.71
C TRP A 382 9.09 10.80 33.95
N ARG A 383 8.94 10.15 35.11
CA ARG A 383 8.77 10.82 36.41
C ARG A 383 9.95 10.52 37.31
N ALA A 384 10.66 11.56 37.74
CA ALA A 384 11.90 11.43 38.51
C ALA A 384 11.71 10.75 39.87
N GLY A 385 10.60 11.04 40.56
CA GLY A 385 10.25 10.47 41.87
C GLY A 385 9.68 9.05 41.82
N VAL A 386 9.31 8.56 40.64
CA VAL A 386 8.74 7.22 40.47
C VAL A 386 9.87 6.24 40.13
N ARG A 387 9.73 4.99 40.61
CA ARG A 387 10.68 3.91 40.33
C ARG A 387 10.87 3.68 38.82
N ALA A 388 12.05 3.22 38.42
CA ALA A 388 12.31 2.83 37.03
C ALA A 388 11.75 1.43 36.77
N ASP A 389 10.57 1.36 36.17
CA ASP A 389 9.95 0.14 35.66
C ASP A 389 9.36 0.39 34.26
N VAL A 390 8.78 -0.65 33.65
CA VAL A 390 8.10 -0.56 32.35
C VAL A 390 6.98 0.49 32.31
N GLY A 391 6.42 0.84 33.46
CA GLY A 391 5.38 1.85 33.60
C GLY A 391 5.89 3.28 33.77
N ASN A 392 7.21 3.51 33.81
CA ASN A 392 7.81 4.83 33.99
C ASN A 392 9.04 5.09 33.10
N LEU A 393 9.39 4.18 32.21
CA LEU A 393 10.53 4.36 31.30
C LEU A 393 10.06 4.74 29.89
N VAL A 394 10.57 5.87 29.40
CA VAL A 394 10.29 6.39 28.07
C VAL A 394 11.56 6.39 27.22
N LEU A 395 11.40 6.06 25.93
CA LEU A 395 12.49 6.17 24.97
C LEU A 395 12.59 7.62 24.49
N MET A 396 13.78 8.22 24.55
CA MET A 396 14.03 9.58 24.07
C MET A 396 15.35 9.63 23.30
N THR A 397 15.54 10.60 22.42
CA THR A 397 16.90 10.86 21.90
C THR A 397 17.82 11.29 23.03
N THR A 398 19.13 11.09 22.89
CA THR A 398 20.11 11.46 23.93
C THR A 398 20.00 12.94 24.33
N GLU A 399 19.75 13.83 23.36
CA GLU A 399 19.61 15.27 23.57
C GLU A 399 18.31 15.62 24.33
N GLU A 400 17.19 14.97 23.97
CA GLU A 400 15.92 15.10 24.67
C GLU A 400 16.01 14.57 26.11
N ALA A 401 16.65 13.42 26.31
CA ALA A 401 16.83 12.83 27.62
C ALA A 401 17.67 13.73 28.55
N ALA A 402 18.71 14.37 28.01
CA ALA A 402 19.51 15.34 28.77
C ALA A 402 18.66 16.54 29.20
N ARG A 403 17.89 17.12 28.27
CA ARG A 403 16.96 18.22 28.57
C ARG A 403 15.89 17.82 29.59
N HIS A 404 15.30 16.63 29.43
CA HIS A 404 14.28 16.11 30.33
C HIS A 404 14.80 15.96 31.77
N ARG A 405 16.00 15.40 31.93
CA ARG A 405 16.63 15.25 33.25
C ARG A 405 16.91 16.58 33.93
N GLU A 406 17.29 17.60 33.16
CA GLU A 406 17.54 18.93 33.73
C GLU A 406 16.25 19.60 34.21
N LEU A 407 15.22 19.59 33.37
CA LEU A 407 13.89 20.10 33.74
C LEU A 407 13.30 19.36 34.95
N ALA A 408 13.48 18.05 35.01
CA ALA A 408 13.02 17.24 36.13
C ALA A 408 13.74 17.57 37.45
N LYS A 409 15.02 17.97 37.43
CA LYS A 409 15.72 18.40 38.65
C LYS A 409 15.20 19.74 39.16
N GLU A 410 14.96 20.68 38.25
CA GLU A 410 14.50 22.04 38.59
C GLU A 410 13.08 22.01 39.18
N ARG A 411 12.20 21.15 38.65
CA ARG A 411 10.77 21.17 38.97
C ARG A 411 10.30 20.23 40.06
N VAL A 412 11.08 19.19 40.41
CA VAL A 412 10.83 18.35 41.60
C VAL A 412 10.86 19.19 42.90
N ALA A 413 11.45 20.38 42.87
CA ALA A 413 11.48 21.29 44.01
C ALA A 413 10.22 22.17 44.19
N ASP A 414 9.46 22.45 43.13
CA ASP A 414 8.43 23.52 43.16
C ASP A 414 7.01 23.09 42.76
N GLU A 415 6.81 22.02 41.97
CA GLU A 415 5.49 21.67 41.43
C GLU A 415 5.27 20.16 41.44
N GLY A 416 4.25 19.67 42.15
CA GLY A 416 3.91 18.25 42.15
C GLY A 416 3.54 17.75 40.74
N ASP A 417 4.28 16.75 40.24
CA ASP A 417 4.00 15.76 39.19
C ASP A 417 3.16 16.13 37.93
N ALA A 418 2.96 17.41 37.59
CA ALA A 418 2.10 17.84 36.48
C ALA A 418 2.74 18.80 35.46
N TRP A 419 4.03 19.08 35.57
CA TRP A 419 4.75 20.06 34.74
C TRP A 419 4.98 19.59 33.29
N GLU A 420 4.82 18.29 33.02
CA GLU A 420 5.12 17.68 31.73
C GLU A 420 4.20 18.20 30.62
N LYS A 421 2.95 18.56 30.96
CA LYS A 421 1.99 19.14 30.01
C LYS A 421 2.43 20.52 29.54
N ASP A 422 3.00 21.32 30.42
CA ASP A 422 3.48 22.67 30.10
C ASP A 422 4.72 22.64 29.20
N VAL A 423 5.54 21.60 29.34
CA VAL A 423 6.79 21.45 28.58
C VAL A 423 6.59 20.77 27.23
N TYR A 424 5.83 19.67 27.20
CA TYR A 424 5.72 18.81 26.02
C TYR A 424 4.40 18.97 25.27
N GLY A 425 3.40 19.62 25.87
CA GLY A 425 2.05 19.73 25.34
C GLY A 425 1.19 18.48 25.57
N GLU A 426 -0.13 18.66 25.51
CA GLU A 426 -1.09 17.61 25.85
C GLU A 426 -0.99 16.36 24.95
N GLU A 427 -0.74 16.55 23.64
CA GLU A 427 -0.64 15.43 22.69
C GLU A 427 0.52 14.48 23.03
N VAL A 428 1.68 15.04 23.39
CA VAL A 428 2.87 14.24 23.73
C VAL A 428 2.66 13.52 25.04
N VAL A 429 2.15 14.21 26.06
CA VAL A 429 1.84 13.59 27.36
C VAL A 429 0.81 12.47 27.18
N ALA A 430 -0.26 12.68 26.42
CA ALA A 430 -1.27 11.65 26.17
C ALA A 430 -0.68 10.42 25.48
N ARG A 431 0.23 10.61 24.51
CA ARG A 431 0.96 9.50 23.86
C ARG A 431 1.85 8.75 24.84
N VAL A 432 2.58 9.48 25.69
CA VAL A 432 3.46 8.87 26.69
C VAL A 432 2.66 8.06 27.70
N GLU A 433 1.61 8.63 28.29
CA GLU A 433 0.76 7.95 29.26
C GLU A 433 0.09 6.70 28.64
N TYR A 434 -0.37 6.78 27.39
CA TYR A 434 -0.88 5.61 26.66
C TYR A 434 0.18 4.52 26.51
N GLY A 435 1.39 4.87 26.10
CA GLY A 435 2.50 3.92 25.95
C GLY A 435 2.86 3.25 27.28
N LEU A 436 2.96 4.03 28.37
CA LEU A 436 3.27 3.51 29.70
C LEU A 436 2.14 2.62 30.24
N ALA A 437 0.87 2.96 29.99
CA ALA A 437 -0.26 2.10 30.35
C ALA A 437 -0.23 0.77 29.60
N LEU A 438 0.11 0.81 28.30
CA LEU A 438 0.26 -0.38 27.46
C LEU A 438 1.40 -1.28 27.95
N ALA A 439 2.54 -0.68 28.30
CA ALA A 439 3.70 -1.38 28.84
C ALA A 439 3.37 -2.15 30.13
N ARG A 440 2.66 -1.51 31.08
CA ARG A 440 2.22 -2.17 32.33
C ARG A 440 1.29 -3.35 32.03
N LYS A 441 0.28 -3.12 31.19
CA LYS A 441 -0.70 -4.14 30.83
C LYS A 441 -0.04 -5.39 30.21
N TRP A 442 0.93 -5.19 29.32
CA TRP A 442 1.65 -6.28 28.67
C TRP A 442 2.63 -6.99 29.61
N ALA A 443 3.32 -6.26 30.48
CA ALA A 443 4.20 -6.85 31.49
C ALA A 443 3.43 -7.73 32.49
N ASP A 444 2.19 -7.36 32.82
CA ASP A 444 1.30 -8.14 33.70
C ASP A 444 0.64 -9.34 33.00
N GLY A 445 0.97 -9.61 31.73
CA GLY A 445 0.46 -10.76 30.98
C GLY A 445 -0.95 -10.59 30.40
N HIS A 446 -1.51 -9.38 30.44
CA HIS A 446 -2.80 -9.06 29.85
C HIS A 446 -2.66 -8.63 28.38
N TRP A 447 -2.33 -9.60 27.52
CA TRP A 447 -2.05 -9.37 26.09
C TRP A 447 -3.28 -9.09 25.22
N LEU A 448 -4.47 -9.47 25.71
CA LEU A 448 -5.74 -9.33 24.99
C LEU A 448 -6.80 -8.80 25.95
N GLY A 449 -7.15 -7.54 25.79
CA GLY A 449 -8.23 -6.86 26.50
C GLY A 449 -8.29 -5.39 26.14
#